data_AF-A0A7C5QY39-F1
#
_entry.id   AF-A0A7C5QY39-F1
#
_cell.length_a   1.000
_cell.length_b   1.000
_cell.length_c   1.000
_cell.angle_alpha   90.00
_cell.angle_beta   90.00
_cell.angle_gamma   90.00
#
_symmetry.space_group_name_H-M   'P 1'
#
loop_
_entity.id
_entity.type
_entity.pdbx_description
1 polymer ?
#
loop_
_entity_poly.entity_id
_entity_poly.type
_entity_poly.pdbx_seq_one_letter_code
_entity_poly.pdbx_strand_id
1 'polypeptide(L)' 'MPKSIERILLVVSDFLAIHLAFLLWVLLRERLGYPANLPGSDLAVISLLIYFYWVLVFLFFGLYR' A
#
# COMPACT_ATOMS: atom_id res chain seq x y z
N MET A 1 -10.04 -15.92 -17.05
CA MET A 1 -8.97 -16.37 -16.14
C MET A 1 -9.56 -17.33 -15.12
N PRO A 2 -8.83 -18.34 -14.62
CA PRO A 2 -9.23 -19.05 -13.42
C PRO A 2 -9.46 -18.05 -12.28
N LYS A 3 -10.59 -18.16 -11.56
CA LYS A 3 -10.95 -17.21 -10.48
C LYS A 3 -9.85 -17.04 -9.43
N SER A 4 -9.04 -18.08 -9.20
CA SER A 4 -7.90 -18.03 -8.29
C SER A 4 -6.80 -17.07 -8.78
N ILE A 5 -6.54 -17.03 -10.09
CA ILE A 5 -5.50 -16.16 -10.68
C ILE A 5 -5.95 -14.70 -10.60
N GLU A 6 -7.22 -14.43 -10.86
CA GLU A 6 -7.80 -13.08 -10.74
C GLU A 6 -7.67 -12.53 -9.31
N ARG A 7 -7.99 -13.37 -8.31
CA ARG A 7 -7.83 -12.98 -6.89
C ARG A 7 -6.38 -12.70 -6.50
N ILE A 8 -5.44 -13.54 -6.95
CA ILE A 8 -4.02 -13.31 -6.68
C ILE A 8 -3.57 -12.00 -7.32
N LEU A 9 -3.95 -11.75 -8.58
CA LEU A 9 -3.61 -10.52 -9.29
C LEU A 9 -4.22 -9.29 -8.62
N LEU A 10 -5.45 -9.38 -8.12
CA LEU A 10 -6.11 -8.32 -7.38
C LEU A 10 -5.32 -7.96 -6.11
N VAL A 11 -5.02 -8.95 -5.26
CA VAL A 11 -4.25 -8.74 -4.02
C VAL A 11 -2.86 -8.18 -4.32
N VAL A 12 -2.17 -8.70 -5.33
CA VAL A 12 -0.84 -8.22 -5.74
C VAL A 12 -0.92 -6.79 -6.28
N SER A 13 -1.94 -6.47 -7.08
CA SER A 13 -2.17 -5.12 -7.58
C SER A 13 -2.41 -4.14 -6.45
N ASP A 14 -3.24 -4.49 -5.47
CA ASP A 14 -3.51 -3.65 -4.31
C ASP A 14 -2.25 -3.42 -3.48
N PHE A 15 -1.47 -4.47 -3.24
CA PHE A 15 -0.18 -4.37 -2.55
C PHE A 15 0.75 -3.38 -3.24
N LEU A 16 0.95 -3.53 -4.55
CA LEU A 16 1.80 -2.64 -5.33
C LEU A 16 1.27 -1.21 -5.35
N ALA A 17 -0.03 -1.03 -5.61
CA ALA A 17 -0.66 0.28 -5.69
C ALA A 17 -0.51 1.07 -4.39
N ILE A 18 -0.77 0.44 -3.23
CA ILE A 18 -0.68 1.08 -1.92
C ILE A 18 0.78 1.45 -1.59
N HIS A 19 1.73 0.53 -1.79
CA HIS A 19 3.14 0.80 -1.50
C HIS A 19 3.71 1.88 -2.42
N LEU A 20 3.37 1.86 -3.71
CA LEU A 20 3.79 2.88 -4.66
C LEU A 20 3.16 4.23 -4.35
N ALA A 21 1.88 4.28 -4.00
CA ALA A 21 1.22 5.52 -3.59
C ALA A 21 1.88 6.13 -2.35
N PHE A 22 2.21 5.30 -1.35
CA PHE A 22 2.96 5.74 -0.17
C PHE A 22 4.35 6.27 -0.53
N LEU A 23 5.10 5.54 -1.35
CA LEU A 23 6.44 5.97 -1.77
C LEU A 23 6.40 7.29 -2.55
N LEU A 24 5.46 7.44 -3.49
CA LEU A 24 5.24 8.68 -4.23
C LEU A 24 4.89 9.83 -3.29
N TRP A 25 4.07 9.59 -2.27
CA TRP A 25 3.76 10.59 -1.25
C TRP A 25 4.99 11.01 -0.44
N VAL A 26 5.85 10.06 -0.03
CA VAL A 26 7.11 10.37 0.65
C VAL A 26 8.01 11.23 -0.24
N LEU A 27 8.22 10.84 -1.49
CA LEU A 27 9.04 11.59 -2.45
C LEU A 27 8.47 12.98 -2.73
N LEU A 28 7.15 13.10 -2.85
CA LEU A 28 6.49 14.39 -3.03
C LEU A 28 6.73 15.30 -1.83
N ARG A 29 6.58 14.77 -0.61
CA ARG A 29 6.84 15.51 0.62
C ARG A 29 8.27 16.02 0.72
N GLU A 30 9.24 15.19 0.38
CA GLU A 30 10.65 15.59 0.36
C GLU A 30 10.89 16.75 -0.61
N ARG A 31 10.34 16.66 -1.84
CA ARG A 31 10.45 17.73 -2.84
C ARG A 31 9.77 19.04 -2.44
N LEU A 32 8.71 18.96 -1.64
CA LEU A 32 7.99 20.13 -1.12
C LEU A 32 8.61 20.72 0.14
N GLY A 33 9.72 20.16 0.64
CA GLY A 33 10.40 20.66 1.84
C GLY A 33 9.77 20.20 3.16
N TYR A 34 9.00 19.11 3.14
CA TYR A 34 8.38 18.50 4.34
C TYR A 34 8.96 17.10 4.63
N PRO A 35 10.29 16.95 4.82
CA PRO A 35 10.89 15.65 5.08
C PRO A 35 10.36 15.06 6.38
N ALA A 36 10.17 13.74 6.41
CA ALA A 36 9.73 13.04 7.61
C ALA A 36 10.87 12.85 8.63
N ASN A 37 12.14 12.94 8.19
CA ASN A 37 13.33 12.65 8.99
C ASN A 37 13.26 11.29 9.71
N LEU A 38 12.64 10.30 9.06
CA LEU A 38 12.50 8.94 9.56
C LEU A 38 13.50 8.01 8.88
N PRO A 39 14.03 7.00 9.59
CA PRO A 39 14.77 5.90 8.98
C PRO A 39 13.93 5.19 7.90
N GLY A 40 14.61 4.66 6.87
CA GLY A 40 13.94 3.90 5.82
C GLY A 40 13.19 2.65 6.34
N SER A 41 13.69 2.03 7.42
CA SER A 41 13.01 0.93 8.12
C SER A 41 11.63 1.34 8.64
N ASP A 42 11.53 2.54 9.20
CA ASP A 42 10.31 3.03 9.83
C ASP A 42 9.29 3.39 8.75
N LEU A 43 9.73 3.98 7.64
CA LEU A 43 8.91 4.22 6.46
C LEU A 43 8.34 2.91 5.89
N ALA A 44 9.15 1.84 5.84
CA ALA A 44 8.70 0.53 5.39
C ALA A 44 7.63 -0.06 6.33
N VAL A 45 7.83 0.04 7.65
CA VAL A 45 6.84 -0.40 8.65
C VAL A 45 5.54 0.40 8.51
N ILE A 46 5.60 1.72 8.33
CA ILE A 46 4.42 2.56 8.13
C ILE A 46 3.66 2.16 6.85
N SER A 47 4.38 1.93 5.74
CA SER A 47 3.78 1.47 4.49
C SER A 47 3.04 0.14 4.66
N LEU A 48 3.64 -0.82 5.39
CA LEU A 48 3.01 -2.09 5.71
C LEU A 48 1.75 -1.92 6.58
N LEU A 49 1.78 -1.05 7.59
CA LEU A 49 0.60 -0.76 8.42
C LEU A 49 -0.54 -0.16 7.59
N ILE A 50 -0.22 0.75 6.67
CA ILE A 50 -1.21 1.34 5.74
C ILE A 50 -1.79 0.25 4.84
N TYR A 51 -0.96 -0.64 4.30
CA TYR A 51 -1.41 -1.78 3.50
C TYR A 51 -2.36 -2.68 4.29
N PHE A 52 -2.00 -3.09 5.51
CA PHE A 52 -2.88 -3.94 6.34
C PHE A 52 -4.20 -3.25 6.67
N TYR A 53 -4.19 -1.95 6.96
CA TYR A 53 -5.41 -1.18 7.16
C TYR A 53 -6.34 -1.27 5.95
N TRP A 54 -5.81 -1.06 4.74
CA TRP A 54 -6.59 -1.17 3.51
C TRP A 54 -7.06 -2.59 3.21
N VAL A 55 -6.25 -3.60 3.46
CA VAL A 55 -6.66 -5.00 3.33
C VAL A 55 -7.87 -5.29 4.22
N LEU A 56 -7.87 -4.81 5.47
CA LEU A 56 -9.02 -4.96 6.37
C LEU A 56 -10.27 -4.27 5.78
N VAL A 57 -10.13 -3.03 5.29
CA VAL A 57 -11.21 -2.30 4.62
C VAL A 57 -11.76 -3.10 3.43
N PHE A 58 -10.89 -3.59 2.55
CA PHE A 58 -11.30 -4.36 1.37
C PHE A 58 -11.98 -5.68 1.72
N LEU A 59 -11.51 -6.36 2.78
CA LEU A 59 -12.18 -7.54 3.32
C LEU A 59 -13.59 -7.21 3.85
N PHE A 60 -13.74 -6.12 4.61
CA PHE A 60 -15.04 -5.67 5.13
C PHE A 60 -16.04 -5.36 4.01
N PHE A 61 -15.60 -4.68 2.95
CA PHE A 61 -16.44 -4.36 1.79
C PHE A 61 -16.62 -5.55 0.82
N GLY A 62 -15.98 -6.69 1.07
CA GLY A 62 -16.13 -7.89 0.26
C GLY A 62 -15.49 -7.78 -1.13
N LEU A 63 -14.49 -6.91 -1.30
CA LEU A 63 -13.78 -6.71 -2.57
C LEU A 63 -12.95 -7.92 -3.00
N TYR A 64 -12.62 -8.82 -2.07
CA TYR A 64 -11.89 -10.07 -2.33
C TYR A 64 -12.79 -11.31 -2.49
N ARG A 65 -14.11 -11.15 -2.64
CA ARG A 65 -15.06 -12.25 -2.82
C ARG A 65 -15.04 -12.86 -4.21
#